data_AF-A0A564WIX7-F1
#
_entry.id   AF-A0A564WIX7-F1
#
_cell.length_a   1.000
_cell.length_b   1.000
_cell.length_c   1.000
_cell.angle_alpha   90.00
_cell.angle_beta   90.00
_cell.angle_gamma   90.00
#
_symmetry.space_group_name_H-M   'P 1'
#
loop_
_entity.id
_entity.type
_entity.pdbx_description
1 polymer ?
#
loop_
_entity_poly.entity_id
_entity_poly.type
_entity_poly.pdbx_seq_one_letter_code
_entity_poly.pdbx_strand_id
1 'polypeptide(L)'
;MARMNLVGRRSLAVGMGAVLATVLLVLSLPRTLAALVTIPSALVLERLQHQQPVTFADLETVAAAQARGLMFVKDGRLSTDLGLAHLLMAERLPADEPRVGNDLALAVQALTDGLVVAPGNPYAWARLSYAEARKRGWSPLALSALRLALLTASYEPRLLWSRLRLSLLAWPHMPPEDREIVYQQIRIGWEENRVEMAQLANDLDRVNVVRAALLRDSESAAEFEKMVRPQAR
;
A
#
# COMPACT_ATOMS: atom_id res chain seq x y z
N MET A 1 53.78 26.34 -32.25
CA MET A 1 53.30 26.25 -30.85
C MET A 1 51.80 25.91 -30.68
N ALA A 2 51.08 25.41 -31.69
CA ALA A 2 49.63 25.12 -31.57
C ALA A 2 49.26 23.66 -31.21
N ARG A 3 50.19 22.70 -31.29
CA ARG A 3 49.91 21.26 -31.05
C ARG A 3 49.83 20.88 -29.56
N MET A 4 50.41 21.69 -28.66
CA MET A 4 50.50 21.35 -27.22
C MET A 4 49.16 21.54 -26.48
N ASN A 5 48.29 22.44 -26.96
CA ASN A 5 46.95 22.68 -26.39
C ASN A 5 45.91 21.62 -26.79
N LEU A 6 46.14 20.89 -27.89
CA LEU A 6 45.24 19.83 -28.37
C LEU A 6 45.44 18.51 -27.62
N VAL A 7 46.68 18.19 -27.24
CA VAL A 7 46.99 16.98 -26.46
C VAL A 7 46.43 17.11 -25.04
N GLY A 8 46.65 18.26 -24.36
CA GLY A 8 46.09 18.51 -23.02
C GLY A 8 44.56 18.48 -22.98
N ARG A 9 43.87 19.04 -24.01
CA ARG A 9 42.41 18.97 -24.13
C ARG A 9 41.89 17.55 -24.39
N ARG A 10 42.61 16.74 -25.16
CA ARG A 10 42.26 15.33 -25.40
C ARG A 10 42.45 14.48 -24.14
N SER A 11 43.54 14.65 -23.41
CA SER A 11 43.78 13.97 -22.13
C SER A 11 42.73 14.33 -21.08
N LEU A 12 42.33 15.61 -21.00
CA LEU A 12 41.24 16.07 -20.14
C LEU A 12 39.88 15.46 -20.54
N ALA A 13 39.57 15.40 -21.83
CA ALA A 13 38.32 14.81 -22.31
C ALA A 13 38.26 13.29 -22.04
N VAL A 14 39.36 12.56 -22.24
CA VAL A 14 39.46 11.13 -21.93
C VAL A 14 39.35 10.90 -20.42
N GLY A 15 40.02 11.71 -19.60
CA GLY A 15 39.91 11.64 -18.14
C GLY A 15 38.48 11.90 -17.65
N MET A 16 37.82 12.92 -18.18
CA MET A 16 36.42 13.23 -17.84
C MET A 16 35.46 12.13 -18.30
N GLY A 17 35.69 11.55 -19.48
CA GLY A 17 34.94 10.39 -19.97
C GLY A 17 35.10 9.15 -19.07
N ALA A 18 36.31 8.86 -18.62
CA ALA A 18 36.58 7.73 -17.71
C ALA A 18 35.93 7.93 -16.33
N VAL A 19 35.98 9.15 -15.79
CA VAL A 19 35.30 9.49 -14.53
C VAL A 19 33.80 9.32 -14.69
N LEU A 20 33.20 9.87 -15.75
CA LEU A 20 31.76 9.74 -15.99
C LEU A 20 31.35 8.27 -16.16
N ALA A 21 32.11 7.48 -16.92
CA ALA A 21 31.86 6.04 -17.10
C ALA A 21 31.93 5.29 -15.76
N THR A 22 32.92 5.61 -14.92
CA THR A 22 33.07 4.99 -13.60
C THR A 22 31.89 5.35 -12.68
N VAL A 23 31.48 6.62 -12.65
CA VAL A 23 30.32 7.08 -11.87
C VAL A 23 29.04 6.36 -12.35
N LEU A 24 28.83 6.25 -13.66
CA LEU A 24 27.68 5.54 -14.21
C LEU A 24 27.67 4.06 -13.83
N LEU A 25 28.83 3.39 -13.84
CA LEU A 25 28.93 1.99 -13.42
C LEU A 25 28.64 1.83 -11.92
N VAL A 26 29.19 2.70 -11.08
CA VAL A 26 28.95 2.69 -9.63
C VAL A 26 27.46 2.92 -9.31
N LEU A 27 26.77 3.77 -10.07
CA LEU A 27 25.33 4.00 -9.88
C LEU A 27 24.45 2.89 -10.47
N SER A 28 24.87 2.27 -11.58
CA SER A 28 24.06 1.26 -12.28
C SER A 28 24.15 -0.12 -11.65
N LEU A 29 25.35 -0.52 -11.18
CA LEU A 29 25.61 -1.88 -10.72
C LEU A 29 24.69 -2.31 -9.56
N PRO A 30 24.48 -1.51 -8.49
CA PRO A 30 23.59 -1.90 -7.39
C PRO A 30 22.14 -2.09 -7.86
N ARG A 31 21.67 -1.23 -8.78
CA ARG A 31 20.31 -1.31 -9.33
C ARG A 31 20.13 -2.54 -10.22
N THR A 32 21.14 -2.89 -11.01
CA THR A 32 21.12 -4.12 -11.82
C THR A 32 21.13 -5.37 -10.95
N LEU A 33 21.96 -5.41 -9.90
CA LEU A 33 21.98 -6.53 -8.96
C LEU A 33 20.64 -6.69 -8.23
N ALA A 34 20.06 -5.58 -7.76
CA ALA A 34 18.73 -5.58 -7.16
C ALA A 34 17.68 -6.17 -8.12
N ALA A 35 17.66 -5.72 -9.37
CA ALA A 35 16.71 -6.23 -10.36
C ALA A 35 16.88 -7.73 -10.63
N LEU A 36 18.11 -8.24 -10.68
CA LEU A 36 18.39 -9.66 -10.90
C LEU A 36 17.89 -10.53 -9.74
N VAL A 37 18.13 -10.11 -8.49
CA VAL A 37 17.70 -10.90 -7.31
C VAL A 37 16.19 -10.88 -7.10
N THR A 38 15.48 -9.89 -7.66
CA THR A 38 14.02 -9.80 -7.56
C THR A 38 13.25 -10.48 -8.69
N ILE A 39 13.93 -11.02 -9.72
CA ILE A 39 13.28 -11.75 -10.84
C ILE A 39 12.27 -12.82 -10.35
N PRO A 40 12.61 -13.70 -9.37
CA PRO A 40 11.68 -14.75 -8.95
C PRO A 40 10.37 -14.22 -8.36
N SER A 41 10.40 -13.01 -7.78
CA SER A 41 9.21 -12.39 -7.17
C SER A 41 8.26 -11.76 -8.18
N ALA A 42 8.72 -11.43 -9.40
CA ALA A 42 7.96 -10.65 -10.37
C ALA A 42 6.66 -11.35 -10.77
N LEU A 43 6.72 -12.66 -11.04
CA LEU A 43 5.56 -13.46 -11.40
C LEU A 43 4.56 -13.57 -10.24
N VAL A 44 5.02 -13.71 -9.00
CA VAL A 44 4.15 -13.78 -7.83
C VAL A 44 3.42 -12.45 -7.59
N LEU A 45 4.15 -11.33 -7.72
CA LEU A 45 3.56 -10.00 -7.59
C LEU A 45 2.54 -9.71 -8.69
N GLU A 46 2.80 -10.14 -9.92
CA GLU A 46 1.84 -10.04 -11.02
C GLU A 46 0.57 -10.85 -10.73
N ARG A 47 0.69 -12.09 -10.26
CA ARG A 47 -0.46 -12.90 -9.81
C ARG A 47 -1.27 -12.20 -8.73
N LEU A 48 -0.60 -11.63 -7.72
CA LEU A 48 -1.25 -10.86 -6.65
C LEU A 48 -2.02 -9.65 -7.19
N GLN A 49 -1.47 -8.94 -8.18
CA GLN A 49 -2.13 -7.80 -8.81
C GLN A 49 -3.40 -8.22 -9.57
N HIS A 50 -3.40 -9.41 -10.16
CA HIS A 50 -4.55 -9.99 -10.86
C HIS A 50 -5.47 -10.82 -9.95
N GLN A 51 -5.31 -10.72 -8.63
CA GLN A 51 -6.10 -11.47 -7.63
C GLN A 51 -6.07 -12.98 -7.85
N GLN A 52 -4.99 -13.50 -8.44
CA GLN A 52 -4.79 -14.92 -8.64
C GLN A 52 -4.29 -15.57 -7.34
N PRO A 53 -4.63 -16.84 -7.10
CA PRO A 53 -4.16 -17.55 -5.91
C PRO A 53 -2.64 -17.65 -5.92
N VAL A 54 -2.02 -17.35 -4.78
CA VAL A 54 -0.59 -17.57 -4.53
C VAL A 54 -0.43 -18.42 -3.28
N THR A 55 0.59 -19.27 -3.23
CA THR A 55 0.87 -20.16 -2.11
C THR A 55 1.66 -19.45 -1.01
N PHE A 56 1.78 -20.06 0.17
CA PHE A 56 2.58 -19.50 1.25
C PHE A 56 4.07 -19.43 0.87
N ALA A 57 4.58 -20.46 0.18
CA ALA A 57 5.94 -20.50 -0.36
C ALA A 57 6.21 -19.41 -1.40
N ASP A 58 5.19 -19.04 -2.21
CA ASP A 58 5.31 -17.92 -3.14
C ASP A 58 5.54 -16.59 -2.40
N LEU A 59 4.85 -16.38 -1.27
CA LEU A 59 5.04 -15.19 -0.43
C LEU A 59 6.40 -15.17 0.25
N GLU A 60 6.91 -16.32 0.71
CA GLU A 60 8.28 -16.42 1.24
C GLU A 60 9.32 -16.12 0.15
N THR A 61 9.05 -16.52 -1.09
CA THR A 61 9.92 -16.20 -2.24
C THR A 61 9.96 -14.69 -2.48
N VAL A 62 8.82 -14.00 -2.42
CA VAL A 62 8.76 -12.53 -2.47
C VAL A 62 9.52 -11.95 -1.28
N ALA A 63 9.18 -12.31 -0.04
CA ALA A 63 9.86 -11.73 1.13
C ALA A 63 11.39 -11.86 1.05
N ALA A 64 11.91 -13.03 0.68
CA ALA A 64 13.34 -13.25 0.54
C ALA A 64 13.97 -12.48 -0.63
N ALA A 65 13.31 -12.38 -1.78
CA ALA A 65 13.83 -11.68 -2.95
C ALA A 65 13.88 -10.16 -2.73
N GLN A 66 12.83 -9.58 -2.17
CA GLN A 66 12.74 -8.15 -1.86
C GLN A 66 13.76 -7.78 -0.79
N ALA A 67 13.90 -8.58 0.28
CA ALA A 67 14.91 -8.36 1.30
C ALA A 67 16.34 -8.36 0.73
N ARG A 68 16.66 -9.29 -0.18
CA ARG A 68 17.95 -9.29 -0.89
C ARG A 68 18.12 -8.07 -1.79
N GLY A 69 17.07 -7.65 -2.51
CA GLY A 69 17.11 -6.45 -3.34
C GLY A 69 17.43 -5.19 -2.54
N LEU A 70 16.86 -5.07 -1.34
CA LEU A 70 17.08 -3.94 -0.43
C LEU A 70 18.51 -3.87 0.13
N MET A 71 19.28 -4.97 0.10
CA MET A 71 20.71 -4.94 0.43
C MET A 71 21.54 -4.15 -0.59
N PHE A 72 21.05 -4.04 -1.83
CA PHE A 72 21.74 -3.34 -2.92
C PHE A 72 21.22 -1.92 -3.14
N VAL A 73 19.92 -1.67 -2.95
CA VAL A 73 19.30 -0.38 -3.23
C VAL A 73 18.21 -0.02 -2.21
N LYS A 74 18.20 1.23 -1.77
CA LYS A 74 17.05 1.79 -1.04
C LYS A 74 15.96 2.11 -2.06
N ASP A 75 14.88 1.32 -2.06
CA ASP A 75 13.79 1.48 -3.01
C ASP A 75 12.44 1.32 -2.30
N GLY A 76 11.56 2.30 -2.50
CA GLY A 76 10.26 2.33 -1.84
C GLY A 76 9.37 1.16 -2.25
N ARG A 77 9.40 0.75 -3.52
CA ARG A 77 8.57 -0.34 -4.02
C ARG A 77 9.01 -1.66 -3.43
N LEU A 78 10.32 -1.96 -3.43
CA LEU A 78 10.86 -3.18 -2.81
C LEU A 78 10.45 -3.30 -1.34
N SER A 79 10.56 -2.22 -0.58
CA SER A 79 10.11 -2.20 0.83
C SER A 79 8.60 -2.43 0.98
N THR A 80 7.77 -1.79 0.16
CA THR A 80 6.32 -1.97 0.25
C THR A 80 5.84 -3.36 -0.21
N ASP A 81 6.53 -3.97 -1.18
CA ASP A 81 6.26 -5.34 -1.64
C ASP A 81 6.71 -6.37 -0.60
N LEU A 82 7.83 -6.13 0.09
CA LEU A 82 8.24 -6.92 1.27
C LEU A 82 7.19 -6.85 2.37
N GLY A 83 6.70 -5.63 2.67
CA GLY A 83 5.66 -5.42 3.66
C GLY A 83 4.34 -6.13 3.31
N LEU A 84 3.96 -6.12 2.03
CA LEU A 84 2.81 -6.87 1.53
C LEU A 84 2.99 -8.38 1.72
N ALA A 85 4.16 -8.93 1.40
CA ALA A 85 4.42 -10.36 1.54
C ALA A 85 4.25 -10.83 2.99
N HIS A 86 4.85 -10.12 3.94
CA HIS A 86 4.69 -10.44 5.37
C HIS A 86 3.26 -10.28 5.85
N LEU A 87 2.56 -9.24 5.42
CA LEU A 87 1.16 -9.04 5.77
C LEU A 87 0.29 -10.22 5.29
N LEU A 88 0.46 -10.65 4.04
CA LEU A 88 -0.29 -11.78 3.48
C LEU A 88 0.10 -13.14 4.12
N MET A 89 1.35 -13.30 4.57
CA MET A 89 1.74 -14.48 5.35
C MET A 89 1.03 -14.51 6.71
N ALA A 90 0.96 -13.37 7.40
CA ALA A 90 0.25 -13.24 8.68
C ALA A 90 -1.27 -13.50 8.55
N GLU A 91 -1.87 -13.21 7.39
CA GLU A 91 -3.29 -13.48 7.14
C GLU A 91 -3.64 -14.95 6.97
N ARG A 92 -2.66 -15.78 6.59
CA ARG A 92 -2.88 -17.21 6.31
C ARG A 92 -2.69 -18.11 7.51
N LEU A 93 -2.18 -17.55 8.60
CA LEU A 93 -1.90 -18.26 9.84
C LEU A 93 -3.03 -18.00 10.85
N PRO A 94 -3.37 -19.00 11.70
CA PRO A 94 -4.21 -18.79 12.87
C PRO A 94 -3.68 -17.64 13.75
N ALA A 95 -4.58 -16.84 14.34
CA ALA A 95 -4.22 -15.61 15.03
C ALA A 95 -3.34 -15.82 16.28
N ASP A 96 -3.37 -17.02 16.86
CA ASP A 96 -2.60 -17.46 18.02
C ASP A 96 -1.19 -17.96 17.67
N GLU A 97 -0.87 -18.14 16.38
CA GLU A 97 0.46 -18.54 15.95
C GLU A 97 1.50 -17.44 16.25
N PRO A 98 2.59 -17.73 16.98
CA PRO A 98 3.63 -16.75 17.30
C PRO A 98 4.21 -16.04 16.07
N ARG A 99 4.24 -16.74 14.93
CA ARG A 99 4.72 -16.22 13.65
C ARG A 99 3.91 -15.02 13.15
N VAL A 100 2.61 -14.95 13.46
CA VAL A 100 1.75 -13.81 13.09
C VAL A 100 2.28 -12.50 13.66
N GLY A 101 2.67 -12.48 14.93
CA GLY A 101 3.21 -11.29 15.56
C GLY A 101 4.51 -10.81 14.91
N ASN A 102 5.38 -11.75 14.52
CA ASN A 102 6.63 -11.45 13.82
C ASN A 102 6.38 -10.92 12.39
N ASP A 103 5.52 -11.59 11.63
CA ASP A 103 5.18 -11.16 10.27
C ASP A 103 4.49 -9.78 10.27
N LEU A 104 3.60 -9.50 11.22
CA LEU A 104 3.03 -8.16 11.36
C LEU A 104 4.08 -7.09 11.73
N ALA A 105 5.08 -7.44 12.56
CA ALA A 105 6.15 -6.52 12.89
C ALA A 105 7.05 -6.21 11.69
N LEU A 106 7.41 -7.23 10.91
CA LEU A 106 8.17 -7.07 9.67
C LEU A 106 7.38 -6.31 8.60
N ALA A 107 6.08 -6.55 8.49
CA ALA A 107 5.20 -5.83 7.58
C ALA A 107 5.16 -4.33 7.91
N VAL A 108 4.92 -3.98 9.19
CA VAL A 108 4.92 -2.57 9.64
C VAL A 108 6.25 -1.90 9.33
N GLN A 109 7.38 -2.54 9.69
CA GLN A 109 8.71 -1.98 9.45
C GLN A 109 8.95 -1.72 7.96
N ALA A 110 8.73 -2.72 7.11
CA ALA A 110 8.98 -2.61 5.68
C ALA A 110 8.05 -1.58 5.00
N LEU A 111 6.78 -1.49 5.42
CA LEU A 111 5.86 -0.48 4.91
C LEU A 111 6.29 0.93 5.32
N THR A 112 6.70 1.12 6.57
CA THR A 112 7.23 2.41 7.05
C THR A 112 8.48 2.80 6.28
N ASP A 113 9.45 1.89 6.12
CA ASP A 113 10.69 2.15 5.36
C ASP A 113 10.39 2.50 3.89
N GLY A 114 9.41 1.83 3.28
CA GLY A 114 8.96 2.14 1.93
C GLY A 114 8.32 3.51 1.81
N LEU A 115 7.52 3.90 2.79
CA LEU A 115 6.84 5.20 2.84
C LEU A 115 7.79 6.37 3.12
N VAL A 116 8.92 6.14 3.81
CA VAL A 116 9.99 7.15 3.94
C VAL A 116 10.57 7.50 2.56
N VAL A 117 10.68 6.51 1.66
CA VAL A 117 11.20 6.72 0.29
C VAL A 117 10.11 7.21 -0.67
N ALA A 118 8.89 6.70 -0.54
CA ALA A 118 7.77 6.99 -1.44
C ALA A 118 6.48 7.34 -0.65
N PRO A 119 6.40 8.54 -0.05
CA PRO A 119 5.28 8.92 0.84
C PRO A 119 3.95 9.09 0.10
N GLY A 120 3.96 9.22 -1.23
CA GLY A 120 2.76 9.34 -2.07
C GLY A 120 2.09 8.02 -2.45
N ASN A 121 2.40 6.91 -1.78
CA ASN A 121 1.86 5.59 -2.11
C ASN A 121 0.60 5.25 -1.28
N PRO A 122 -0.63 5.38 -1.84
CA PRO A 122 -1.87 5.11 -1.10
C PRO A 122 -2.03 3.64 -0.71
N TYR A 123 -1.49 2.70 -1.50
CA TYR A 123 -1.54 1.27 -1.20
C TYR A 123 -0.72 0.94 0.04
N ALA A 124 0.47 1.52 0.16
CA ALA A 124 1.34 1.31 1.30
C ALA A 124 0.75 1.88 2.59
N TRP A 125 0.13 3.06 2.55
CA TRP A 125 -0.58 3.63 3.69
C TRP A 125 -1.77 2.77 4.13
N ALA A 126 -2.58 2.27 3.18
CA ALA A 126 -3.71 1.41 3.50
C ALA A 126 -3.26 0.09 4.16
N ARG A 127 -2.20 -0.53 3.61
CA ARG A 127 -1.59 -1.74 4.18
C ARG A 127 -0.99 -1.48 5.56
N LEU A 128 -0.34 -0.33 5.76
CA LEU A 128 0.24 0.03 7.05
C LEU A 128 -0.84 0.21 8.11
N SER A 129 -1.94 0.88 7.76
CA SER A 129 -3.10 1.02 8.64
C SER A 129 -3.63 -0.34 9.08
N TYR A 130 -3.83 -1.25 8.12
CA TYR A 130 -4.32 -2.58 8.39
C TYR A 130 -3.33 -3.41 9.24
N ALA A 131 -2.04 -3.36 8.94
CA ALA A 131 -1.00 -4.06 9.70
C ALA A 131 -0.92 -3.56 11.15
N GLU A 132 -0.95 -2.24 11.36
CA GLU A 132 -0.99 -1.65 12.71
C GLU A 132 -2.29 -2.02 13.44
N ALA A 133 -3.43 -1.99 12.75
CA ALA A 133 -4.72 -2.40 13.32
C ALA A 133 -4.72 -3.86 13.76
N ARG A 134 -4.15 -4.75 12.94
CA ARG A 134 -3.99 -6.18 13.27
C ARG A 134 -3.04 -6.42 14.43
N LYS A 135 -1.98 -5.61 14.54
CA LYS A 135 -0.94 -5.76 15.56
C LYS A 135 -1.32 -5.19 16.92
N ARG A 136 -2.03 -4.06 16.95
CA ARG A 136 -2.26 -3.25 18.16
C ARG A 136 -3.70 -2.78 18.33
N GLY A 137 -4.62 -3.21 17.46
CA GLY A 137 -5.95 -2.61 17.34
C GLY A 137 -5.90 -1.24 16.66
N TRP A 138 -7.05 -0.56 16.60
CA TRP A 138 -7.20 0.78 16.01
C TRP A 138 -6.52 1.88 16.83
N SER A 139 -5.19 1.83 16.86
CA SER A 139 -4.31 2.78 17.54
C SER A 139 -4.16 4.10 16.76
N PRO A 140 -3.62 5.17 17.38
CA PRO A 140 -3.34 6.42 16.67
C PRO A 140 -2.47 6.24 15.42
N LEU A 141 -1.55 5.27 15.42
CA LEU A 141 -0.72 4.94 14.25
C LEU A 141 -1.55 4.32 13.12
N ALA A 142 -2.43 3.36 13.45
CA ALA A 142 -3.33 2.74 12.47
C ALA A 142 -4.27 3.77 11.83
N LEU A 143 -4.83 4.66 12.64
CA LEU A 143 -5.74 5.73 12.18
C LEU A 143 -5.01 6.80 11.35
N SER A 144 -3.81 7.19 11.76
CA SER A 144 -3.00 8.16 11.00
C SER A 144 -2.61 7.60 9.63
N ALA A 145 -2.20 6.33 9.57
CA ALA A 145 -1.92 5.66 8.30
C ALA A 145 -3.18 5.55 7.43
N LEU A 146 -4.36 5.29 8.01
CA LEU A 146 -5.62 5.27 7.26
C LEU A 146 -5.94 6.65 6.66
N ARG A 147 -5.82 7.71 7.47
CA ARG A 147 -6.02 9.08 7.01
C ARG A 147 -5.11 9.41 5.83
N LEU A 148 -3.83 9.04 5.91
CA LEU A 148 -2.88 9.24 4.80
C LEU A 148 -3.25 8.38 3.57
N ALA A 149 -3.75 7.17 3.75
CA ALA A 149 -4.25 6.34 2.64
C ALA A 149 -5.44 6.97 1.90
N LEU A 150 -6.26 7.73 2.62
CA LEU A 150 -7.38 8.47 2.05
C LEU A 150 -6.96 9.80 1.40
N LEU A 151 -5.98 10.50 1.99
CA LEU A 151 -5.52 11.82 1.50
C LEU A 151 -4.56 11.74 0.31
N THR A 152 -3.73 10.70 0.24
CA THR A 152 -2.70 10.56 -0.83
C THR A 152 -3.30 10.26 -2.21
N ALA A 153 -4.49 9.67 -2.26
CA ALA A 153 -5.24 9.48 -3.49
C ALA A 153 -6.75 9.52 -3.21
N SER A 154 -7.39 10.65 -3.47
CA SER A 154 -8.83 10.84 -3.19
C SER A 154 -9.71 9.81 -3.93
N TYR A 155 -9.27 9.36 -5.11
CA TYR A 155 -9.91 8.27 -5.86
C TYR A 155 -8.85 7.33 -6.45
N GLU A 156 -8.94 6.05 -6.11
CA GLU A 156 -8.12 4.97 -6.63
C GLU A 156 -9.01 3.72 -6.73
N PRO A 157 -9.52 3.36 -7.92
CA PRO A 157 -10.57 2.35 -8.08
C PRO A 157 -10.22 1.01 -7.43
N ARG A 158 -8.98 0.55 -7.59
CA ARG A 158 -8.49 -0.73 -7.04
C ARG A 158 -8.40 -0.74 -5.51
N LEU A 159 -8.43 0.42 -4.86
CA LEU A 159 -8.41 0.58 -3.41
C LEU A 159 -9.75 0.99 -2.81
N LEU A 160 -10.76 1.30 -3.63
CA LEU A 160 -12.02 1.85 -3.14
C LEU A 160 -12.65 0.96 -2.07
N TRP A 161 -12.89 -0.31 -2.41
CA TRP A 161 -13.57 -1.25 -1.51
C TRP A 161 -12.75 -1.63 -0.28
N SER A 162 -11.44 -1.81 -0.44
CA SER A 162 -10.56 -2.13 0.69
C SER A 162 -10.44 -0.96 1.66
N ARG A 163 -10.36 0.29 1.17
CA ARG A 163 -10.35 1.49 2.01
C ARG A 163 -11.70 1.76 2.66
N LEU A 164 -12.82 1.51 1.96
CA LEU A 164 -14.15 1.59 2.55
C LEU A 164 -14.32 0.60 3.69
N ARG A 165 -13.96 -0.67 3.47
CA ARG A 165 -13.99 -1.70 4.50
C ARG A 165 -13.12 -1.32 5.70
N LEU A 166 -11.88 -0.89 5.48
CA LEU A 166 -10.99 -0.40 6.53
C LEU A 166 -11.58 0.78 7.31
N SER A 167 -12.15 1.76 6.61
CA SER A 167 -12.73 2.96 7.21
C SER A 167 -13.95 2.65 8.06
N LEU A 168 -14.82 1.76 7.59
CA LEU A 168 -16.01 1.31 8.32
C LEU A 168 -15.65 0.46 9.55
N LEU A 169 -14.60 -0.36 9.47
CA LEU A 169 -14.07 -1.07 10.63
C LEU A 169 -13.45 -0.10 11.67
N ALA A 170 -12.71 0.91 11.21
CA ALA A 170 -12.06 1.92 12.05
C ALA A 170 -13.05 2.95 12.64
N TRP A 171 -14.27 3.05 12.10
CA TRP A 171 -15.22 4.11 12.39
C TRP A 171 -15.41 4.47 13.88
N PRO A 172 -15.56 3.51 14.82
CA PRO A 172 -15.75 3.82 16.24
C PRO A 172 -14.57 4.54 16.89
N HIS A 173 -13.38 4.40 16.31
CA HIS A 173 -12.14 4.97 16.82
C HIS A 173 -11.73 6.24 16.06
N MET A 174 -12.42 6.56 14.96
CA MET A 174 -12.06 7.67 14.09
C MET A 174 -12.48 9.02 14.69
N PRO A 175 -11.57 10.00 14.73
CA PRO A 175 -11.88 11.31 15.27
C PRO A 175 -12.83 12.08 14.31
N PRO A 176 -13.67 13.01 14.83
CA PRO A 176 -14.70 13.66 14.03
C PRO A 176 -14.20 14.35 12.76
N GLU A 177 -13.01 14.94 12.80
CA GLU A 177 -12.38 15.64 11.68
C GLU A 177 -12.08 14.75 10.46
N ASP A 178 -11.87 13.45 10.67
CA ASP A 178 -11.54 12.51 9.59
C ASP A 178 -12.80 11.89 8.97
N ARG A 179 -13.95 12.06 9.61
CA ARG A 179 -15.21 11.42 9.20
C ARG A 179 -15.74 11.91 7.85
N GLU A 180 -15.55 13.20 7.52
CA GLU A 180 -16.01 13.73 6.23
C GLU A 180 -15.26 13.09 5.05
N ILE A 181 -13.98 12.75 5.23
CA ILE A 181 -13.20 12.07 4.19
C ILE A 181 -13.80 10.68 3.92
N VAL A 182 -14.21 9.97 4.98
CA VAL A 182 -14.89 8.67 4.86
C VAL A 182 -16.26 8.82 4.21
N TYR A 183 -17.05 9.85 4.58
CA TYR A 183 -18.34 10.11 3.93
C TYR A 183 -18.19 10.39 2.43
N GLN A 184 -17.13 11.10 2.02
CA GLN A 184 -16.80 11.27 0.61
C GLN A 184 -16.54 9.93 -0.08
N GLN A 185 -15.73 9.04 0.53
CA GLN A 185 -15.49 7.71 -0.04
C GLN A 185 -16.77 6.88 -0.13
N ILE A 186 -17.67 6.97 0.86
CA ILE A 186 -18.96 6.27 0.86
C ILE A 186 -19.82 6.75 -0.31
N ARG A 187 -19.90 8.05 -0.55
CA ARG A 187 -20.63 8.61 -1.70
C ARG A 187 -20.04 8.12 -3.03
N ILE A 188 -18.71 8.08 -3.15
CA ILE A 188 -18.05 7.53 -4.33
C ILE A 188 -18.37 6.04 -4.51
N GLY A 189 -18.30 5.24 -3.43
CA GLY A 189 -18.64 3.81 -3.47
C GLY A 189 -20.10 3.56 -3.81
N TRP A 190 -21.00 4.43 -3.35
CA TRP A 190 -22.41 4.40 -3.69
C TRP A 190 -22.65 4.61 -5.19
N GLU A 191 -22.00 5.60 -5.79
CA GLU A 191 -22.09 5.84 -7.24
C GLU A 191 -21.45 4.71 -8.07
N GLU A 192 -20.36 4.12 -7.58
CA GLU A 192 -19.67 3.02 -8.28
C GLU A 192 -20.49 1.72 -8.27
N ASN A 193 -21.00 1.31 -7.10
CA ASN A 193 -21.81 0.10 -6.96
C ASN A 193 -22.71 0.15 -5.71
N ARG A 194 -23.96 0.57 -5.91
CA ARG A 194 -24.98 0.69 -4.85
C ARG A 194 -25.21 -0.62 -4.09
N VAL A 195 -25.25 -1.74 -4.80
CA VAL A 195 -25.51 -3.07 -4.22
C VAL A 195 -24.36 -3.49 -3.32
N GLU A 196 -23.12 -3.39 -3.80
CA GLU A 196 -21.92 -3.75 -3.03
C GLU A 196 -21.75 -2.83 -1.82
N MET A 197 -22.05 -1.53 -1.94
CA MET A 197 -22.02 -0.59 -0.82
C MET A 197 -23.07 -0.94 0.25
N ALA A 198 -24.29 -1.28 -0.15
CA ALA A 198 -25.34 -1.72 0.77
C ALA A 198 -24.98 -3.05 1.46
N GLN A 199 -24.40 -4.01 0.73
CA GLN A 199 -23.91 -5.26 1.28
C GLN A 199 -22.80 -5.01 2.31
N LEU A 200 -21.78 -4.22 1.96
CA LEU A 200 -20.69 -3.87 2.85
C LEU A 200 -21.19 -3.19 4.14
N ALA A 201 -22.19 -2.31 4.04
CA ALA A 201 -22.80 -1.65 5.19
C ALA A 201 -23.50 -2.64 6.14
N ASN A 202 -24.21 -3.62 5.59
CA ASN A 202 -24.86 -4.67 6.38
C ASN A 202 -23.83 -5.62 7.00
N ASP A 203 -22.85 -6.09 6.23
CA ASP A 203 -21.83 -7.06 6.66
C ASP A 203 -20.99 -6.54 7.84
N LEU A 204 -20.76 -5.23 7.90
CA LEU A 204 -19.98 -4.59 8.96
C LEU A 204 -20.83 -3.97 10.07
N ASP A 205 -22.17 -4.11 9.99
CA ASP A 205 -23.13 -3.42 10.87
C ASP A 205 -22.88 -1.90 10.96
N ARG A 206 -22.66 -1.27 9.80
CA ARG A 206 -22.39 0.17 9.64
C ARG A 206 -23.45 0.91 8.82
N VAL A 207 -24.67 0.39 8.76
CA VAL A 207 -25.80 1.01 8.02
C VAL A 207 -25.99 2.48 8.42
N ASN A 208 -25.92 2.81 9.71
CA ASN A 208 -26.10 4.19 10.19
C ASN A 208 -25.02 5.16 9.69
N VAL A 209 -23.80 4.68 9.45
CA VAL A 209 -22.69 5.48 8.92
C VAL A 209 -22.95 5.84 7.46
N VAL A 210 -23.37 4.83 6.68
CA VAL A 210 -23.67 5.00 5.26
C VAL A 210 -24.91 5.85 5.07
N ARG A 211 -25.96 5.62 5.88
CA ARG A 211 -27.14 6.47 5.96
C ARG A 211 -26.72 7.93 6.14
N ALA A 212 -25.92 8.22 7.17
CA ALA A 212 -25.46 9.58 7.46
C ALA A 212 -24.69 10.22 6.30
N ALA A 213 -23.88 9.46 5.57
CA ALA A 213 -23.16 9.94 4.40
C ALA A 213 -24.08 10.34 3.23
N LEU A 214 -25.17 9.59 3.05
CA LEU A 214 -26.12 9.75 1.95
C LEU A 214 -27.29 10.70 2.27
N LEU A 215 -27.50 11.09 3.54
CA LEU A 215 -28.61 11.97 3.97
C LEU A 215 -28.72 13.29 3.19
N ARG A 216 -27.63 13.78 2.58
CA ARG A 216 -27.64 15.02 1.80
C ARG A 216 -28.31 14.89 0.44
N ASP A 217 -28.44 13.67 -0.07
CA ASP A 217 -29.15 13.38 -1.31
C ASP A 217 -30.36 12.49 -1.01
N SER A 218 -31.55 13.06 -1.13
CA SER A 218 -32.80 12.37 -0.82
C SER A 218 -33.04 11.15 -1.70
N GLU A 219 -32.56 11.16 -2.95
CA GLU A 219 -32.71 10.03 -3.87
C GLU A 219 -31.83 8.87 -3.43
N SER A 220 -30.53 9.10 -3.27
CA SER A 220 -29.59 8.10 -2.75
C SER A 220 -29.99 7.55 -1.39
N ALA A 221 -30.46 8.41 -0.47
CA ALA A 221 -30.94 7.97 0.84
C ALA A 221 -32.15 7.04 0.71
N ALA A 222 -33.15 7.40 -0.10
CA ALA A 222 -34.35 6.58 -0.30
C ALA A 222 -34.04 5.24 -0.97
N GLU A 223 -33.08 5.21 -1.90
CA GLU A 223 -32.63 3.97 -2.51
C GLU A 223 -31.86 3.08 -1.54
N PHE A 224 -30.97 3.66 -0.73
CA PHE A 224 -30.22 2.93 0.29
C PHE A 224 -31.14 2.22 1.27
N GLU A 225 -32.20 2.89 1.75
CA GLU A 225 -33.19 2.28 2.65
C GLU A 225 -33.93 1.08 2.04
N LYS A 226 -34.08 1.03 0.70
CA LYS A 226 -34.69 -0.14 0.02
C LYS A 226 -33.76 -1.35 -0.01
N MET A 227 -32.45 -1.14 0.12
CA MET A 227 -31.43 -2.18 -0.03
C MET A 227 -30.92 -2.73 1.31
N VAL A 228 -31.03 -1.96 2.40
CA VAL A 228 -30.56 -2.39 3.71
C VAL A 228 -31.60 -3.21 4.46
N ARG A 229 -31.11 -4.16 5.28
CA ARG A 229 -32.00 -4.94 6.14
C ARG A 229 -32.51 -4.05 7.28
N PRO A 230 -33.76 -4.24 7.75
CA PRO A 230 -34.25 -3.54 8.93
C PRO A 230 -33.30 -3.83 10.11
N GLN A 231 -32.73 -2.80 10.73
CA GLN A 231 -31.93 -2.99 11.94
C GLN A 231 -32.86 -3.42 13.08
N ALA A 232 -32.52 -4.51 13.78
CA ALA A 232 -33.14 -4.82 15.06
C ALA A 232 -32.77 -3.72 16.06
N ARG A 233 -33.79 -3.13 16.70
CA ARG A 233 -33.62 -2.09 17.72
C ARG A 233 -32.99 -2.65 18.99
#